data_AF-A0A8S1PQ15-F1
#
_entry.id   AF-A0A8S1PQ15-F1
#
_cell.length_a   1.000
_cell.length_b   1.000
_cell.length_c   1.000
_cell.angle_alpha   90.00
_cell.angle_beta   90.00
_cell.angle_gamma   90.00
#
_symmetry.space_group_name_H-M   'P 1'
#
loop_
_entity.id
_entity.type
_entity.pdbx_description
1 polymer ?
#
loop_
_entity_poly.entity_id
_entity_poly.type
_entity_poly.pdbx_seq_one_letter_code
_entity_poly.pdbx_strand_id
1 'polypeptide(L)'
;MEYQNKNDQVYIEGELQNEFDISPILKRRSCTSPKNLIRIDNKNYQQEDYEVLNIQNFDDQQYQVFVEQTTDKNKSIITRQFTNDNSTLISNQSIKYFLYQNCTEYSRQNPQDAWDFIYVNVIFKDEKDNNHTFPFQFTYSCNENYNFITFDWSLIILISISMMLMALLTRFSRIMSFNLKLQSGRFQGFKIDTKVTCFYFVIYSIGFFFFLNSNYVETLGFVVKISTYLMGFSCSLFIIDEALCLSPDGSFWKRKILYKIRLCEVLSFILASAFMTLYIFTNAWYLSDLISIFIMSTIAKLFKFKNLKNTFYFLLICILLDGTAAIVIYFTTKQSYNSLTLKILNCPIELQLPLLQLQYDRSCAWISLFSIAIPALYMGFTYRFDKNKRTFQYTIFTGMSLIIAYIIWITTTIVQTYSIPSSIFIYPSILIGTFLVASKRNEIQSIWDAQFFDEFLEKTYRLSNIQEQYDNSNNLNLLDGLDQYPDEQQTQSKILR
;
A
#
# COMPACT_ATOMS: atom_id res chain seq x y z
N MET A 1 19.64 -28.39 -9.38
CA MET A 1 19.92 -27.07 -8.79
C MET A 1 20.14 -27.30 -7.31
N GLU A 2 21.34 -27.08 -6.82
CA GLU A 2 21.67 -27.28 -5.41
C GLU A 2 21.23 -26.01 -4.65
N TYR A 3 20.07 -26.09 -4.01
CA TYR A 3 19.54 -25.00 -3.20
C TYR A 3 20.26 -25.01 -1.85
N GLN A 4 21.46 -24.43 -1.77
CA GLN A 4 22.13 -24.18 -0.49
C GLN A 4 21.47 -22.97 0.20
N ASN A 5 20.35 -23.21 0.88
CA ASN A 5 19.81 -22.22 1.81
C ASN A 5 20.63 -22.34 3.11
N LYS A 6 21.75 -21.61 3.20
CA LYS A 6 22.51 -21.45 4.45
C LYS A 6 21.73 -20.53 5.38
N ASN A 7 20.72 -21.07 6.06
CA ASN A 7 20.11 -20.39 7.19
C ASN A 7 20.69 -21.01 8.47
N ASP A 8 21.79 -20.45 8.96
CA ASP A 8 22.31 -20.77 10.27
C ASP A 8 21.48 -19.98 11.31
N GLN A 9 20.81 -20.65 12.24
CA GLN A 9 20.29 -19.99 13.43
C GLN A 9 21.44 -19.80 14.41
N VAL A 10 21.74 -18.54 14.69
CA VAL A 10 22.85 -18.11 15.54
C VAL A 10 22.28 -17.67 16.89
N TYR A 11 22.67 -18.37 17.95
CA TYR A 11 22.35 -18.02 19.33
C TYR A 11 23.54 -17.29 19.96
N ILE A 12 23.34 -16.03 20.35
CA ILE A 12 24.36 -15.16 20.97
C ILE A 12 23.73 -14.46 22.18
N GLU A 13 24.36 -14.61 23.33
CA GLU A 13 24.07 -14.00 24.63
C GLU A 13 22.61 -14.15 25.09
N GLY A 14 22.03 -15.34 24.92
CA GLY A 14 20.63 -15.56 25.29
C GLY A 14 19.59 -15.21 24.21
N GLU A 15 20.01 -14.65 23.08
CA GLU A 15 19.14 -14.17 22.00
C GLU A 15 19.42 -14.85 20.65
N LEU A 16 18.36 -15.10 19.87
CA LEU A 16 18.43 -15.67 18.53
C LEU A 16 18.59 -14.55 17.49
N GLN A 17 19.72 -14.50 16.77
CA GLN A 17 20.03 -13.38 15.88
C GLN A 17 19.33 -13.38 14.52
N ASN A 18 18.68 -14.49 14.13
CA ASN A 18 17.91 -14.54 12.89
C ASN A 18 16.40 -14.48 13.19
N GLU A 19 15.79 -13.33 12.91
CA GLU A 19 14.34 -13.12 12.99
C GLU A 19 13.63 -14.04 11.99
N PHE A 20 13.30 -15.25 12.43
CA PHE A 20 12.06 -15.88 11.98
C PHE A 20 10.91 -15.05 12.59
N ASP A 21 9.77 -14.95 11.91
CA ASP A 21 8.62 -14.30 12.53
C ASP A 21 8.14 -15.19 13.68
N ILE A 22 8.64 -14.87 14.87
CA ILE A 22 8.41 -15.56 16.15
C ILE A 22 7.00 -15.26 16.66
N SER A 23 6.28 -14.31 16.02
CA SER A 23 4.93 -14.00 16.45
C SER A 23 3.97 -15.10 15.97
N PRO A 24 3.28 -15.81 16.88
CA PRO A 24 2.28 -16.79 16.48
C PRO A 24 1.25 -16.08 15.60
N ILE A 25 0.78 -16.73 14.53
CA ILE A 25 -0.32 -16.27 13.66
C ILE A 25 -1.49 -15.70 14.48
N LEU A 26 -1.73 -16.21 15.69
CA LEU A 26 -2.77 -15.75 16.61
C LEU A 26 -2.57 -14.31 17.14
N LYS A 27 -1.34 -13.79 17.21
CA LYS A 27 -1.07 -12.40 17.64
C LYS A 27 -1.23 -11.38 16.50
N ARG A 28 -1.26 -11.80 15.23
CA ARG A 28 -1.51 -10.99 14.00
C ARG A 28 -0.95 -9.56 14.07
N ARG A 29 0.29 -9.39 14.52
CA ARG A 29 0.89 -8.05 14.66
C ARG A 29 1.49 -7.56 13.35
N SER A 30 2.11 -8.46 12.59
CA SER A 30 2.73 -8.20 11.28
C SER A 30 1.98 -8.94 10.16
N CYS A 31 2.12 -8.43 8.94
CA CYS A 31 1.62 -9.04 7.71
C CYS A 31 2.71 -9.79 6.92
N THR A 32 3.85 -10.02 7.54
CA THR A 32 4.95 -10.81 6.97
C THR A 32 4.45 -12.22 6.64
N SER A 33 4.61 -12.65 5.39
CA SER A 33 4.36 -14.05 5.03
C SER A 33 5.38 -14.90 5.77
N PRO A 34 4.96 -16.02 6.41
CA PRO A 34 5.93 -16.98 6.92
C PRO A 34 6.86 -17.46 5.80
N LYS A 35 8.09 -17.83 6.15
CA LYS A 35 9.02 -18.36 5.14
C LYS A 35 8.42 -19.64 4.56
N ASN A 36 8.22 -19.66 3.25
CA ASN A 36 7.87 -20.89 2.53
C ASN A 36 9.04 -21.86 2.56
N LEU A 37 8.76 -23.07 3.01
CA LEU A 37 9.59 -24.22 2.70
C LEU A 37 9.14 -24.73 1.34
N ILE A 38 9.88 -24.32 0.32
CA ILE A 38 9.65 -24.77 -1.04
C ILE A 38 9.98 -26.26 -1.09
N ARG A 39 9.00 -27.05 -1.52
CA ARG A 39 9.12 -28.48 -1.73
C ARG A 39 9.89 -28.81 -3.01
N ILE A 40 10.61 -29.93 -2.96
CA ILE A 40 11.41 -30.48 -4.04
C ILE A 40 10.60 -31.57 -4.75
N ASP A 41 10.49 -31.42 -6.06
CA ASP A 41 9.89 -32.34 -7.00
C ASP A 41 10.65 -33.69 -6.95
N ASN A 42 10.02 -34.75 -6.45
CA ASN A 42 10.63 -36.07 -6.48
C ASN A 42 9.63 -37.15 -6.86
N LYS A 43 9.83 -37.73 -8.05
CA LYS A 43 8.98 -38.75 -8.66
C LYS A 43 9.01 -40.11 -7.92
N ASN A 44 9.84 -40.24 -6.89
CA ASN A 44 10.01 -41.47 -6.12
C ASN A 44 9.32 -41.37 -4.75
N TYR A 45 8.29 -42.19 -4.60
CA TYR A 45 7.29 -42.24 -3.50
C TYR A 45 7.83 -42.50 -2.07
N GLN A 46 9.14 -42.56 -1.83
CA GLN A 46 9.73 -43.00 -0.56
C GLN A 46 10.78 -42.08 0.07
N GLN A 47 11.07 -40.91 -0.50
CA GLN A 47 12.02 -39.99 0.14
C GLN A 47 11.29 -39.04 1.09
N GLU A 48 11.66 -39.09 2.37
CA GLU A 48 11.21 -38.12 3.38
C GLU A 48 11.90 -36.78 3.10
N ASP A 49 11.11 -35.74 2.84
CA ASP A 49 11.63 -34.38 2.70
C ASP A 49 12.01 -33.86 4.08
N TYR A 50 13.21 -33.30 4.19
CA TYR A 50 13.70 -32.67 5.41
C TYR A 50 14.19 -31.25 5.16
N GLU A 51 13.91 -30.35 6.09
CA GLU A 51 14.66 -29.10 6.20
C GLU A 51 15.71 -29.23 7.31
N VAL A 52 16.92 -28.74 7.05
CA VAL A 52 17.99 -28.72 8.03
C VAL A 52 17.92 -27.42 8.83
N LEU A 53 17.49 -27.52 10.08
CA LEU A 53 17.59 -26.47 11.08
C LEU A 53 18.97 -26.57 11.74
N ASN A 54 19.88 -25.64 11.42
CA ASN A 54 21.19 -25.58 12.05
C ASN A 54 21.17 -24.58 13.21
N ILE A 55 21.37 -25.06 14.43
CA ILE A 55 21.41 -24.23 15.65
C ILE A 55 22.86 -24.15 16.12
N GLN A 56 23.41 -22.94 16.18
CA GLN A 56 24.78 -22.66 16.64
C GLN A 56 24.74 -21.93 17.98
N ASN A 57 25.50 -22.41 18.97
CA ASN A 57 25.67 -21.74 20.26
C ASN A 57 27.00 -20.99 20.29
N PHE A 58 26.97 -19.68 20.46
CA PHE A 58 28.16 -18.86 20.68
C PHE A 58 28.34 -18.45 22.14
N ASP A 59 27.45 -18.87 23.05
CA ASP A 59 27.58 -18.62 24.48
C ASP A 59 28.58 -19.58 25.12
N ASP A 60 29.10 -19.17 26.28
CA ASP A 60 29.92 -20.03 27.13
C ASP A 60 29.08 -21.09 27.90
N GLN A 61 27.75 -20.94 27.92
CA GLN A 61 26.82 -21.84 28.60
C GLN A 61 26.44 -23.06 27.75
N GLN A 62 26.12 -24.17 28.40
CA GLN A 62 25.64 -25.38 27.74
C GLN A 62 24.11 -25.45 27.80
N TYR A 63 23.48 -25.75 26.68
CA TYR A 63 22.02 -25.85 26.60
C TYR A 63 21.59 -27.25 26.15
N GLN A 64 20.59 -27.82 26.82
CA GLN A 64 19.85 -28.94 26.25
C GLN A 64 18.82 -28.40 25.26
N VAL A 65 18.91 -28.82 24.00
CA VAL A 65 18.04 -28.30 22.95
C VAL A 65 17.00 -29.35 22.57
N PHE A 66 15.72 -28.98 22.71
CA PHE A 66 14.58 -29.76 22.27
C PHE A 66 13.89 -29.03 21.12
N VAL A 67 13.46 -29.78 20.11
CA VAL A 67 12.72 -29.21 18.97
C VAL A 67 11.39 -29.94 18.89
N GLU A 68 10.31 -29.23 19.17
CA GLU A 68 8.96 -29.72 19.04
C GLU A 68 8.37 -29.18 17.75
N GLN A 69 7.93 -30.05 16.84
CA GLN A 69 7.19 -29.63 15.66
C GLN A 69 5.73 -30.10 15.79
N THR A 70 4.79 -29.23 15.41
CA THR A 70 3.35 -29.47 15.40
C THR A 70 2.73 -28.91 14.12
N THR A 71 1.57 -29.42 13.70
CA THR A 71 0.85 -28.86 12.53
C THR A 71 -0.55 -28.39 12.92
N ASP A 72 -1.13 -27.49 12.13
CA ASP A 72 -2.44 -26.87 12.45
C ASP A 72 -3.58 -27.90 12.39
N LYS A 73 -3.56 -28.78 11.38
CA LYS A 73 -4.61 -29.79 11.15
C LYS A 73 -4.49 -31.02 12.07
N ASN A 74 -3.28 -31.37 12.52
CA ASN A 74 -3.03 -32.47 13.45
C ASN A 74 -2.27 -31.92 14.66
N LYS A 75 -3.03 -31.59 15.72
CA LYS A 75 -2.55 -30.94 16.97
C LYS A 75 -1.40 -31.63 17.71
N SER A 76 -0.87 -32.76 17.24
CA SER A 76 0.41 -33.31 17.68
C SER A 76 0.91 -34.41 16.74
N ILE A 77 1.57 -34.05 15.64
CA ILE A 77 2.55 -34.97 15.04
C ILE A 77 3.83 -34.76 15.83
N ILE A 78 4.00 -35.49 16.94
CA ILE A 78 5.26 -35.51 17.68
C ILE A 78 6.32 -36.01 16.71
N THR A 79 7.12 -35.09 16.20
CA THR A 79 8.24 -35.41 15.33
C THR A 79 9.26 -36.13 16.21
N ARG A 80 9.55 -37.37 15.84
CA ARG A 80 10.45 -38.23 16.61
C ARG A 80 11.81 -37.55 16.73
N GLN A 81 12.22 -37.36 17.98
CA GLN A 81 13.58 -37.07 18.39
C GLN A 81 14.52 -38.09 17.72
N PHE A 82 15.28 -37.69 16.70
CA PHE A 82 16.39 -38.52 16.24
C PHE A 82 17.54 -38.33 17.23
N THR A 83 17.70 -39.36 18.04
CA THR A 83 18.80 -39.67 18.94
C THR A 83 20.16 -39.32 18.32
N ASN A 84 20.72 -38.19 18.74
CA ASN A 84 22.03 -38.25 19.39
C ASN A 84 21.72 -38.06 20.88
N ASP A 85 22.02 -39.07 21.69
CA ASP A 85 21.63 -39.13 23.11
C ASP A 85 22.25 -38.03 23.99
N ASN A 86 23.05 -37.12 23.40
CA ASN A 86 23.50 -35.89 24.01
C ASN A 86 23.05 -34.68 23.17
N SER A 87 21.80 -34.22 23.35
CA SER A 87 21.27 -32.96 22.80
C SER A 87 21.80 -31.72 23.54
N THR A 88 23.01 -31.82 24.09
CA THR A 88 23.71 -30.74 24.80
C THR A 88 24.52 -29.95 23.79
N LEU A 89 24.10 -28.71 23.53
CA LEU A 89 24.76 -27.76 22.66
C LEU A 89 25.84 -27.01 23.46
N ILE A 90 27.11 -27.40 23.27
CA ILE A 90 28.26 -26.77 23.93
C ILE A 90 28.66 -25.50 23.16
N SER A 91 29.37 -24.58 23.82
CA SER A 91 29.95 -23.38 23.20
C SER A 91 30.67 -23.67 21.87
N ASN A 92 30.40 -22.84 20.85
CA ASN A 92 30.89 -22.91 19.48
C ASN A 92 30.55 -24.22 18.74
N GLN A 93 29.55 -24.98 19.21
CA GLN A 93 29.04 -26.15 18.49
C GLN A 93 27.76 -25.82 17.73
N SER A 94 27.52 -26.63 16.69
CA SER A 94 26.31 -26.59 15.89
C SER A 94 25.58 -27.93 15.93
N ILE A 95 24.30 -27.94 16.25
CA ILE A 95 23.44 -29.12 16.12
C ILE A 95 22.49 -28.91 14.94
N LYS A 96 22.36 -29.94 14.12
CA LYS A 96 21.44 -29.96 12.98
C LYS A 96 20.22 -30.80 13.31
N TYR A 97 19.04 -30.21 13.20
CA TYR A 97 17.77 -30.90 13.28
C TYR A 97 17.19 -31.05 11.87
N PHE A 98 16.59 -32.18 11.59
CA PHE A 98 15.90 -32.46 10.34
C PHE A 98 14.39 -32.39 10.59
N LEU A 99 13.74 -31.38 10.02
CA LEU A 99 12.29 -31.18 10.13
C LEU A 99 11.60 -32.02 9.06
N TYR A 100 10.88 -33.06 9.46
CA TYR A 100 10.22 -34.00 8.55
C TYR A 100 8.73 -33.71 8.44
N GLN A 101 8.20 -33.73 7.22
CA GLN A 101 6.76 -33.65 7.00
C GLN A 101 6.32 -34.68 5.96
N ASN A 102 5.48 -35.62 6.39
CA ASN A 102 4.94 -36.64 5.50
C ASN A 102 3.64 -36.17 4.86
N CYS A 103 3.64 -36.08 3.53
CA CYS A 103 2.43 -35.86 2.76
C CYS A 103 1.56 -37.11 2.76
N THR A 104 0.40 -37.04 3.41
CA THR A 104 -0.59 -38.13 3.37
C THR A 104 -1.13 -38.34 1.95
N GLU A 105 -1.53 -39.56 1.62
CA GLU A 105 -2.21 -39.85 0.34
C GLU A 105 -3.50 -39.03 0.20
N TYR A 106 -4.19 -38.75 1.31
CA TYR A 106 -5.38 -37.91 1.33
C TYR A 106 -5.11 -36.48 0.87
N SER A 107 -4.04 -35.84 1.34
CA SER A 107 -3.61 -34.50 0.90
C SER A 107 -3.22 -34.47 -0.58
N ARG A 108 -2.82 -35.61 -1.17
CA ARG A 108 -2.56 -35.71 -2.62
C ARG A 108 -3.84 -35.81 -3.43
N GLN A 109 -4.82 -36.58 -2.94
CA GLN A 109 -6.13 -36.74 -3.58
C GLN A 109 -7.01 -35.48 -3.45
N ASN A 110 -6.84 -34.72 -2.37
CA ASN A 110 -7.57 -33.50 -2.08
C ASN A 110 -6.61 -32.31 -2.15
N PRO A 111 -6.36 -31.73 -3.35
CA PRO A 111 -5.40 -30.64 -3.50
C PRO A 111 -5.72 -29.45 -2.59
N GLN A 112 -6.99 -29.20 -2.27
CA GLN A 112 -7.40 -28.14 -1.32
C GLN A 112 -6.78 -28.30 0.08
N ASP A 113 -6.45 -29.53 0.46
CA ASP A 113 -5.80 -29.88 1.73
C ASP A 113 -4.32 -30.21 1.59
N ALA A 114 -3.72 -29.91 0.43
CA ALA A 114 -2.33 -30.20 0.13
C ALA A 114 -1.35 -29.24 0.81
N TRP A 115 -1.74 -28.41 1.77
CA TRP A 115 -0.81 -27.53 2.48
C TRP A 115 -1.22 -27.40 3.96
N ASP A 116 -0.24 -27.10 4.79
CA ASP A 116 -0.42 -26.86 6.24
C ASP A 116 0.66 -25.90 6.77
N PHE A 117 0.45 -25.37 7.97
CA PHE A 117 1.48 -24.71 8.75
C PHE A 117 2.21 -25.73 9.62
N ILE A 118 3.53 -25.57 9.68
CA ILE A 118 4.41 -26.30 10.60
C ILE A 118 4.84 -25.31 11.66
N TYR A 119 4.40 -25.50 12.90
CA TYR A 119 4.85 -24.74 14.05
C TYR A 119 5.99 -25.49 14.72
N VAL A 120 7.13 -24.83 14.87
CA VAL A 120 8.34 -25.38 15.47
C VAL A 120 8.68 -24.59 16.73
N ASN A 121 8.73 -25.25 17.86
CA ASN A 121 9.19 -24.69 19.12
C ASN A 121 10.58 -25.25 19.42
N VAL A 122 11.60 -24.41 19.40
CA VAL A 122 12.93 -24.77 19.91
C VAL A 122 12.99 -24.39 21.37
N ILE A 123 13.17 -25.37 22.25
CA ILE A 123 13.23 -25.19 23.70
C ILE A 123 14.69 -25.41 24.12
N PHE A 124 15.34 -24.35 24.59
CA PHE A 124 16.64 -24.42 25.25
C PHE A 124 16.42 -24.56 26.74
N LYS A 125 17.06 -25.56 27.34
CA LYS A 125 17.03 -25.81 28.78
C LYS A 125 18.44 -25.64 29.33
N ASP A 126 18.63 -24.61 30.14
CA ASP A 126 19.89 -24.31 30.84
C ASP A 126 20.11 -25.28 32.02
N GLU A 127 21.33 -25.31 32.58
CA GLU A 127 21.71 -26.10 33.76
C GLU A 127 20.81 -25.82 34.98
N LYS A 128 20.18 -24.63 35.02
CA LYS A 128 19.25 -24.22 36.07
C LYS A 128 17.79 -24.64 35.83
N ASP A 129 17.54 -25.51 34.85
CA ASP A 129 16.20 -25.93 34.42
C ASP A 129 15.30 -24.78 33.92
N ASN A 130 15.89 -23.63 33.55
CA ASN A 130 15.16 -22.55 32.90
C ASN A 130 14.91 -22.91 31.43
N ASN A 131 13.64 -22.92 31.03
CA ASN A 131 13.24 -23.21 29.65
C ASN A 131 13.04 -21.91 28.87
N HIS A 132 13.84 -21.73 27.82
CA HIS A 132 13.67 -20.67 26.83
C HIS A 132 13.07 -21.26 25.56
N THR A 133 11.81 -20.93 25.27
CA THR A 133 11.09 -21.45 24.09
C THR A 133 11.06 -20.41 22.98
N PHE A 134 11.49 -20.82 21.79
CA PHE A 134 11.52 -20.01 20.57
C PHE A 134 10.59 -20.63 19.54
N PRO A 135 9.35 -20.13 19.42
CA PRO A 135 8.43 -20.56 18.39
C PRO A 135 8.79 -19.92 17.03
N PHE A 136 8.72 -20.68 15.97
CA PHE A 136 8.68 -20.19 14.59
C PHE A 136 7.75 -21.06 13.75
N GLN A 137 7.46 -20.61 12.55
CA GLN A 137 6.49 -21.24 11.68
C GLN A 137 6.95 -21.28 10.23
N PHE A 138 6.50 -22.32 9.54
CA PHE A 138 6.69 -22.51 8.12
C PHE A 138 5.39 -22.87 7.45
N THR A 139 5.31 -22.55 6.17
CA THR A 139 4.30 -23.09 5.25
C THR A 139 4.92 -24.21 4.42
N TYR A 140 4.19 -25.30 4.26
CA TYR A 140 4.59 -26.41 3.40
C TYR A 140 3.43 -26.79 2.46
N SER A 141 3.75 -27.23 1.24
CA SER A 141 2.78 -27.73 0.26
C SER A 141 3.17 -29.10 -0.29
N CYS A 142 2.25 -30.06 -0.22
CA CYS A 142 2.25 -31.40 -0.79
C CYS A 142 1.89 -31.50 -2.27
N ASN A 143 1.62 -30.40 -2.95
CA ASN A 143 1.29 -30.44 -4.38
C ASN A 143 1.88 -29.24 -5.10
N GLU A 144 2.71 -29.49 -6.11
CA GLU A 144 3.29 -28.42 -6.94
C GLU A 144 2.24 -27.72 -7.80
N ASN A 145 1.22 -28.48 -8.22
CA ASN A 145 0.10 -27.96 -8.99
C ASN A 145 -1.02 -27.42 -8.08
N TYR A 146 -0.70 -27.13 -6.81
CA TYR A 146 -1.68 -26.52 -5.93
C TYR A 146 -2.06 -25.13 -6.44
N ASN A 147 -3.25 -25.03 -7.03
CA ASN A 147 -3.83 -23.75 -7.38
C ASN A 147 -4.28 -23.07 -6.10
N PHE A 148 -3.49 -22.08 -5.67
CA PHE A 148 -3.78 -21.29 -4.49
C PHE A 148 -5.17 -20.67 -4.59
N ILE A 149 -5.98 -20.82 -3.55
CA ILE A 149 -7.18 -20.01 -3.40
C ILE A 149 -6.70 -18.57 -3.25
N THR A 150 -6.91 -17.75 -4.27
CA THR A 150 -6.44 -16.37 -4.31
C THR A 150 -7.35 -15.41 -3.56
N PHE A 151 -8.59 -15.82 -3.28
CA PHE A 151 -9.65 -14.96 -2.78
C PHE A 151 -9.91 -15.14 -1.29
N ASP A 152 -9.97 -14.02 -0.56
CA ASP A 152 -10.40 -13.95 0.84
C ASP A 152 -11.36 -12.76 1.00
N TRP A 153 -12.32 -12.88 1.91
CA TRP A 153 -13.29 -11.81 2.21
C TRP A 153 -12.64 -10.54 2.75
N SER A 154 -11.45 -10.63 3.36
CA SER A 154 -10.65 -9.45 3.75
C SER A 154 -10.36 -8.52 2.57
N LEU A 155 -10.18 -9.03 1.34
CA LEU A 155 -9.95 -8.20 0.17
C LEU A 155 -11.18 -7.33 -0.16
N ILE A 156 -12.39 -7.86 -0.03
CA ILE A 156 -13.64 -7.09 -0.25
C ILE A 156 -13.80 -6.01 0.82
N ILE A 157 -13.51 -6.32 2.08
CA ILE A 157 -13.53 -5.35 3.19
C ILE A 157 -12.53 -4.23 2.90
N LEU A 158 -11.31 -4.59 2.52
CA LEU A 158 -10.23 -3.66 2.22
C LEU A 158 -10.57 -2.74 1.03
N ILE A 159 -11.16 -3.28 -0.05
CA ILE A 159 -11.62 -2.49 -1.20
C ILE A 159 -12.75 -1.53 -0.79
N SER A 160 -13.67 -1.98 0.06
CA SER A 160 -14.78 -1.15 0.55
C SER A 160 -14.27 0.03 1.40
N ILE A 161 -13.31 -0.23 2.31
CA ILE A 161 -12.63 0.81 3.09
C ILE A 161 -11.88 1.77 2.16
N SER A 162 -11.16 1.23 1.17
CA SER A 162 -10.41 2.02 0.19
C SER A 162 -11.33 2.93 -0.62
N MET A 163 -12.48 2.45 -1.07
CA MET A 163 -13.49 3.24 -1.78
C MET A 163 -14.04 4.38 -0.93
N MET A 164 -14.37 4.10 0.33
CA MET A 164 -14.82 5.14 1.27
C MET A 164 -13.73 6.19 1.49
N LEU A 165 -12.48 5.75 1.60
CA LEU A 165 -11.33 6.63 1.76
C LEU A 165 -11.09 7.49 0.52
N MET A 166 -11.19 6.95 -0.70
CA MET A 166 -11.12 7.74 -1.93
C MET A 166 -12.21 8.82 -1.97
N ALA A 167 -13.45 8.46 -1.64
CA ALA A 167 -14.56 9.41 -1.59
C ALA A 167 -14.33 10.52 -0.53
N LEU A 168 -13.72 10.18 0.61
CA LEU A 168 -13.34 11.15 1.63
C LEU A 168 -12.22 12.07 1.13
N LEU A 169 -11.14 11.50 0.57
CA LEU A 169 -9.98 12.26 0.09
C LEU A 169 -10.29 13.22 -1.04
N THR A 170 -11.17 12.82 -1.95
CA THR A 170 -11.63 13.69 -3.05
C THR A 170 -12.33 14.94 -2.52
N ARG A 171 -13.15 14.79 -1.48
CA ARG A 171 -13.86 15.89 -0.80
C ARG A 171 -12.92 16.78 0.01
N PHE A 172 -11.92 16.21 0.68
CA PHE A 172 -10.98 16.93 1.55
C PHE A 172 -9.66 17.33 0.85
N SER A 173 -9.67 17.49 -0.47
CA SER A 173 -8.49 17.84 -1.27
C SER A 173 -7.97 19.27 -1.10
N ARG A 174 -8.58 20.10 -0.24
CA ARG A 174 -8.14 21.47 0.06
C ARG A 174 -7.03 21.47 1.09
N ILE A 175 -6.04 22.32 0.87
CA ILE A 175 -4.92 22.55 1.77
C ILE A 175 -5.28 23.76 2.65
N MET A 176 -5.29 23.58 3.97
CA MET A 176 -5.72 24.62 4.93
C MET A 176 -4.56 25.18 5.77
N SER A 177 -3.51 24.39 5.98
CA SER A 177 -2.31 24.71 6.76
C SER A 177 -1.54 25.89 6.16
N PHE A 178 -1.45 25.95 4.84
CA PHE A 178 -0.81 27.04 4.09
C PHE A 178 -1.81 28.16 3.80
N ASN A 179 -2.12 28.98 4.81
CA ASN A 179 -2.88 30.21 4.60
C ASN A 179 -1.95 31.28 3.99
N LEU A 180 -1.57 31.11 2.73
CA LEU A 180 -0.83 32.08 1.94
C LEU A 180 -1.76 33.24 1.56
N LYS A 181 -2.23 34.00 2.56
CA LYS A 181 -3.03 35.23 2.37
C LYS A 181 -2.35 36.24 1.43
N LEU A 182 -1.03 36.14 1.25
CA LEU A 182 -0.24 37.04 0.41
C LEU A 182 -0.10 36.61 -1.06
N GLN A 183 -0.54 35.41 -1.45
CA GLN A 183 -0.50 34.94 -2.84
C GLN A 183 -1.92 34.72 -3.36
N SER A 184 -2.68 35.80 -3.46
CA SER A 184 -3.94 35.80 -4.19
C SER A 184 -3.69 35.35 -5.63
N GLY A 185 -4.23 34.18 -6.01
CA GLY A 185 -4.19 33.71 -7.40
C GLY A 185 -3.07 32.72 -7.75
N ARG A 186 -2.40 32.05 -6.81
CA ARG A 186 -1.50 30.93 -7.16
C ARG A 186 -2.15 29.58 -6.86
N PHE A 187 -2.00 28.66 -7.79
CA PHE A 187 -2.42 27.25 -7.66
C PHE A 187 -1.77 26.62 -6.42
N GLN A 188 -2.59 25.99 -5.58
CA GLN A 188 -2.12 25.31 -4.38
C GLN A 188 -1.88 23.83 -4.67
N GLY A 189 -0.60 23.46 -4.70
CA GLY A 189 -0.15 22.08 -4.90
C GLY A 189 0.81 21.92 -6.09
N PHE A 190 1.08 20.67 -6.43
CA PHE A 190 1.89 20.24 -7.56
C PHE A 190 0.99 19.76 -8.69
N LYS A 191 1.17 20.38 -9.86
CA LYS A 191 0.45 20.01 -11.08
C LYS A 191 1.12 18.80 -11.71
N ILE A 192 0.33 17.76 -11.97
CA ILE A 192 0.78 16.60 -12.73
C ILE A 192 0.71 16.94 -14.22
N ASP A 193 1.80 17.53 -14.72
CA ASP A 193 2.02 17.82 -16.14
C ASP A 193 2.83 16.68 -16.78
N THR A 194 2.92 16.67 -18.12
CA THR A 194 3.71 15.68 -18.89
C THR A 194 5.15 15.52 -18.40
N LYS A 195 5.78 16.59 -17.88
CA LYS A 195 7.12 16.54 -17.30
C LYS A 195 7.18 15.64 -16.06
N VAL A 196 6.21 15.77 -15.16
CA VAL A 196 6.11 14.94 -13.95
C VAL A 196 5.81 13.50 -14.34
N THR A 197 4.93 13.30 -15.33
CA THR A 197 4.64 11.97 -15.87
C THR A 197 5.88 11.29 -16.46
N CYS A 198 6.68 12.02 -17.25
CA CYS A 198 7.92 11.50 -17.83
C CYS A 198 8.96 11.18 -16.74
N PHE A 199 9.10 12.06 -15.74
CA PHE A 199 9.95 11.83 -14.58
C PHE A 199 9.55 10.57 -13.80
N TYR A 200 8.24 10.39 -13.55
CA TYR A 200 7.70 9.19 -12.93
C TYR A 200 8.04 7.93 -13.74
N PHE A 201 7.85 7.96 -15.06
CA PHE A 201 8.21 6.86 -15.94
C PHE A 201 9.69 6.48 -15.82
N VAL A 202 10.60 7.47 -15.90
CA VAL A 202 12.04 7.23 -15.80
C VAL A 202 12.42 6.62 -14.46
N ILE A 203 11.92 7.17 -13.35
CA ILE A 203 12.19 6.62 -12.01
C ILE A 203 11.68 5.19 -11.88
N TYR A 204 10.45 4.93 -12.34
CA TYR A 204 9.88 3.60 -12.29
C TYR A 204 10.71 2.61 -13.12
N SER A 205 11.08 2.98 -14.35
CA SER A 205 11.91 2.12 -15.20
C SER A 205 13.28 1.81 -14.58
N ILE A 206 13.90 2.78 -13.90
CA ILE A 206 15.16 2.57 -13.16
C ILE A 206 14.92 1.59 -11.99
N GLY A 207 13.88 1.81 -11.19
CA GLY A 207 13.53 0.92 -10.09
C GLY A 207 13.23 -0.51 -10.55
N PHE A 208 12.47 -0.63 -11.64
CA PHE A 208 12.15 -1.91 -12.27
C PHE A 208 13.39 -2.63 -12.82
N PHE A 209 14.32 -1.89 -13.43
CA PHE A 209 15.60 -2.44 -13.89
C PHE A 209 16.44 -2.99 -12.73
N PHE A 210 16.54 -2.23 -11.63
CA PHE A 210 17.23 -2.72 -10.42
C PHE A 210 16.52 -3.92 -9.80
N PHE A 211 15.19 -3.94 -9.84
CA PHE A 211 14.40 -5.05 -9.32
C PHE A 211 14.65 -6.36 -10.08
N LEU A 212 14.82 -6.31 -11.40
CA LEU A 212 15.11 -7.51 -12.20
C LEU A 212 16.54 -8.04 -11.98
N ASN A 213 17.44 -7.21 -11.45
CA ASN A 213 18.80 -7.60 -11.20
C ASN A 213 18.93 -8.12 -9.76
N SER A 214 18.98 -9.45 -9.60
CA SER A 214 18.99 -10.14 -8.29
C SER A 214 20.00 -9.57 -7.29
N ASN A 215 21.16 -9.13 -7.77
CA ASN A 215 22.24 -8.61 -6.92
C ASN A 215 21.88 -7.27 -6.25
N TYR A 216 20.92 -6.52 -6.80
CA TYR A 216 20.53 -5.21 -6.30
C TYR A 216 19.17 -5.21 -5.59
N VAL A 217 18.45 -6.32 -5.56
CA VAL A 217 17.10 -6.39 -4.97
C VAL A 217 17.12 -6.01 -3.49
N GLU A 218 18.09 -6.53 -2.72
CA GLU A 218 18.23 -6.21 -1.30
C GLU A 218 18.57 -4.72 -1.08
N THR A 219 19.48 -4.19 -1.89
CA THR A 219 19.86 -2.77 -1.85
C THR A 219 18.67 -1.87 -2.20
N LEU A 220 17.89 -2.24 -3.23
CA LEU A 220 16.67 -1.53 -3.62
C LEU A 220 15.64 -1.56 -2.50
N GLY A 221 15.40 -2.74 -1.89
CA GLY A 221 14.49 -2.90 -0.77
C GLY A 221 14.87 -1.99 0.41
N PHE A 222 16.16 -1.92 0.75
CA PHE A 222 16.67 -1.01 1.78
C PHE A 222 16.44 0.47 1.44
N VAL A 223 16.76 0.89 0.22
CA VAL A 223 16.56 2.27 -0.25
C VAL A 223 15.08 2.66 -0.23
N VAL A 224 14.20 1.77 -0.69
CA VAL A 224 12.75 2.00 -0.68
C VAL A 224 12.25 2.10 0.77
N LYS A 225 12.70 1.21 1.68
CA LYS A 225 12.31 1.24 3.09
C LYS A 225 12.68 2.57 3.76
N ILE A 226 13.92 3.05 3.59
CA ILE A 226 14.35 4.36 4.11
C ILE A 226 13.53 5.50 3.51
N SER A 227 13.38 5.50 2.18
CA SER A 227 12.64 6.56 1.47
C SER A 227 11.18 6.63 1.96
N THR A 228 10.55 5.47 2.15
CA THR A 228 9.20 5.35 2.67
C THR A 228 9.10 5.83 4.12
N TYR A 229 10.10 5.59 4.98
CA TYR A 229 10.09 6.11 6.35
C TYR A 229 10.21 7.63 6.40
N LEU A 230 11.09 8.22 5.59
CA LEU A 230 11.22 9.67 5.47
C LEU A 230 9.95 10.31 4.90
N MET A 231 9.35 9.68 3.88
CA MET A 231 8.08 10.11 3.30
C MET A 231 6.94 9.98 4.32
N GLY A 232 6.82 8.85 5.01
CA GLY A 232 5.82 8.60 6.04
C GLY A 232 5.89 9.61 7.18
N PHE A 233 7.10 9.91 7.68
CA PHE A 233 7.31 10.96 8.67
C PHE A 233 6.84 12.32 8.16
N SER A 234 7.29 12.74 6.97
CA SER A 234 6.96 14.04 6.36
C SER A 234 5.45 14.19 6.09
N CYS A 235 4.79 13.14 5.62
CA CYS A 235 3.36 13.12 5.38
C CYS A 235 2.55 13.12 6.69
N SER A 236 3.02 12.38 7.71
CA SER A 236 2.39 12.38 9.04
C SER A 236 2.44 13.79 9.66
N LEU A 237 3.60 14.44 9.60
CA LEU A 237 3.76 15.84 10.03
C LEU A 237 2.71 16.75 9.37
N PHE A 238 2.61 16.67 8.04
CA PHE A 238 1.70 17.51 7.27
C PHE A 238 0.23 17.27 7.62
N ILE A 239 -0.20 16.01 7.73
CA ILE A 239 -1.61 15.68 8.00
C ILE A 239 -2.00 16.00 9.45
N ILE A 240 -1.11 15.78 10.41
CA ILE A 240 -1.36 16.15 11.82
C ILE A 240 -1.45 17.68 11.95
N ASP A 241 -0.58 18.44 11.28
CA ASP A 241 -0.64 19.92 11.26
C ASP A 241 -1.96 20.42 10.69
N GLU A 242 -2.40 19.85 9.56
CA GLU A 242 -3.69 20.13 8.95
C GLU A 242 -4.86 19.80 9.89
N ALA A 243 -4.83 18.64 10.55
CA ALA A 243 -5.89 18.21 11.47
C ALA A 243 -6.00 19.14 12.70
N LEU A 244 -4.87 19.51 13.31
CA LEU A 244 -4.83 20.47 14.42
C LEU A 244 -5.33 21.86 13.98
N CYS A 245 -4.99 22.29 12.76
CA CYS A 245 -5.43 23.56 12.20
C CYS A 245 -6.95 23.61 11.90
N LEU A 246 -7.59 22.46 11.69
CA LEU A 246 -9.03 22.31 11.43
C LEU A 246 -9.87 22.21 12.71
N SER A 247 -9.25 21.97 13.86
CA SER A 247 -9.93 21.92 15.15
C SER A 247 -10.71 23.22 15.41
N PRO A 248 -11.90 23.18 16.07
CA PRO A 248 -12.66 24.38 16.43
C PRO A 248 -11.83 25.42 17.20
N ASP A 249 -10.86 24.96 18.01
CA ASP A 249 -9.89 25.81 18.71
C ASP A 249 -8.68 26.19 17.86
N GLY A 250 -8.80 26.15 16.53
CA GLY A 250 -7.71 26.35 15.57
C GLY A 250 -6.95 27.67 15.75
N SER A 251 -7.55 28.68 16.38
CA SER A 251 -6.86 29.94 16.73
C SER A 251 -5.79 29.74 17.79
N PHE A 252 -6.03 28.88 18.79
CA PHE A 252 -5.06 28.53 19.83
C PHE A 252 -3.86 27.79 19.22
N TRP A 253 -4.11 26.80 18.38
CA TRP A 253 -3.07 26.01 17.72
C TRP A 253 -2.19 26.84 16.77
N LYS A 254 -2.74 27.93 16.21
CA LYS A 254 -2.03 28.87 15.34
C LYS A 254 -1.19 29.89 16.12
N ARG A 255 -1.20 29.88 17.45
CA ARG A 255 -0.38 30.80 18.27
C ARG A 255 1.10 30.54 18.02
N LYS A 256 1.84 31.61 17.78
CA LYS A 256 3.30 31.57 17.63
C LYS A 256 3.93 31.42 19.01
N ILE A 257 4.78 30.40 19.18
CA ILE A 257 5.54 30.21 20.42
C ILE A 257 6.87 30.94 20.31
N LEU A 258 7.59 30.71 19.21
CA LEU A 258 8.95 31.20 19.03
C LEU A 258 9.13 31.72 17.61
N TYR A 259 9.23 33.06 17.49
CA TYR A 259 9.40 33.82 16.24
C TYR A 259 8.40 33.47 15.11
N LYS A 260 8.69 32.43 14.33
CA LYS A 260 7.90 31.96 13.18
C LYS A 260 7.29 30.57 13.37
N ILE A 261 7.68 29.83 14.42
CA ILE A 261 7.21 28.46 14.67
C ILE A 261 5.85 28.52 15.39
N ARG A 262 4.86 27.79 14.84
CA ARG A 262 3.51 27.65 15.41
C ARG A 262 3.44 26.48 16.38
N LEU A 263 2.58 26.56 17.39
CA LEU A 263 2.36 25.44 18.33
C LEU A 263 1.94 24.15 17.62
N CYS A 264 1.10 24.26 16.58
CA CYS A 264 0.69 23.11 15.78
C CYS A 264 1.88 22.36 15.15
N GLU A 265 2.92 23.08 14.69
CA GLU A 265 4.09 22.48 14.04
C GLU A 265 4.93 21.67 15.04
N VAL A 266 5.14 22.21 16.24
CA VAL A 266 5.88 21.53 17.32
C VAL A 266 5.16 20.26 17.76
N LEU A 267 3.84 20.34 17.96
CA LEU A 267 3.05 19.17 18.37
C LEU A 267 2.94 18.13 17.26
N SER A 268 2.80 18.56 16.01
CA SER A 268 2.81 17.65 14.86
C SER A 268 4.15 16.92 14.77
N PHE A 269 5.26 17.61 15.04
CA PHE A 269 6.59 17.01 15.11
C PHE A 269 6.71 15.93 16.18
N ILE A 270 6.30 16.24 17.41
CA ILE A 270 6.33 15.28 18.51
C ILE A 270 5.45 14.06 18.21
N LEU A 271 4.23 14.28 17.72
CA LEU A 271 3.29 13.20 17.42
C LEU A 271 3.75 12.34 16.23
N ALA A 272 4.23 12.94 15.14
CA ALA A 272 4.75 12.19 14.01
C ALA A 272 6.02 11.40 14.37
N SER A 273 6.91 11.98 15.20
CA SER A 273 8.09 11.27 15.69
C SER A 273 7.69 10.08 16.56
N ALA A 274 6.80 10.28 17.54
CA ALA A 274 6.32 9.20 18.40
C ALA A 274 5.65 8.09 17.56
N PHE A 275 4.86 8.48 16.55
CA PHE A 275 4.15 7.54 15.69
C PHE A 275 5.10 6.71 14.82
N MET A 276 6.10 7.33 14.19
CA MET A 276 7.11 6.62 13.38
C MET A 276 8.01 5.74 14.25
N THR A 277 8.42 6.23 15.42
CA THR A 277 9.21 5.45 16.38
C THR A 277 8.43 4.22 16.85
N LEU A 278 7.15 4.38 17.21
CA LEU A 278 6.27 3.25 17.57
C LEU A 278 6.20 2.23 16.44
N TYR A 279 5.98 2.69 15.21
CA TYR A 279 5.93 1.80 14.03
C TYR A 279 7.23 1.03 13.81
N ILE A 280 8.40 1.68 13.90
CA ILE A 280 9.70 1.02 13.73
C ILE A 280 9.91 -0.07 14.77
N PHE A 281 9.48 0.15 16.03
CA PHE A 281 9.64 -0.84 17.09
C PHE A 281 8.62 -1.98 17.02
N THR A 282 7.37 -1.72 16.62
CA THR A 282 6.33 -2.75 16.67
C THR A 282 6.07 -3.43 15.33
N ASN A 283 6.46 -2.81 14.21
CA ASN A 283 6.14 -3.23 12.83
C ASN A 283 4.67 -3.65 12.67
N ALA A 284 3.77 -2.93 13.34
CA ALA A 284 2.37 -3.33 13.42
C ALA A 284 1.61 -2.94 12.15
N TRP A 285 0.84 -3.87 11.57
CA TRP A 285 0.14 -3.64 10.31
C TRP A 285 -0.81 -2.43 10.35
N TYR A 286 -1.55 -2.26 11.45
CA TYR A 286 -2.49 -1.13 11.60
C TYR A 286 -1.80 0.23 11.68
N LEU A 287 -0.55 0.28 12.20
CA LEU A 287 0.25 1.49 12.17
C LEU A 287 0.76 1.75 10.75
N SER A 288 1.19 0.71 10.05
CA SER A 288 1.58 0.78 8.63
C SER A 288 0.44 1.38 7.79
N ASP A 289 -0.78 0.87 7.96
CA ASP A 289 -1.98 1.37 7.28
C ASP A 289 -2.25 2.84 7.57
N LEU A 290 -2.12 3.26 8.82
CA LEU A 290 -2.35 4.65 9.21
C LEU A 290 -1.30 5.59 8.59
N ILE A 291 -0.02 5.17 8.53
CA ILE A 291 1.03 5.90 7.79
C ILE A 291 0.69 5.96 6.29
N SER A 292 0.28 4.84 5.70
CA SER A 292 -0.18 4.77 4.30
C SER A 292 -1.34 5.73 4.04
N ILE A 293 -2.31 5.82 4.94
CA ILE A 293 -3.42 6.78 4.85
C ILE A 293 -2.91 8.23 4.89
N PHE A 294 -1.92 8.56 5.71
CA PHE A 294 -1.31 9.89 5.74
C PHE A 294 -0.56 10.23 4.46
N ILE A 295 0.22 9.30 3.93
CA ILE A 295 0.90 9.45 2.64
C ILE A 295 -0.13 9.69 1.54
N MET A 296 -1.16 8.84 1.47
CA MET A 296 -2.20 8.96 0.47
C MET A 296 -2.98 10.28 0.58
N SER A 297 -3.33 10.70 1.80
CA SER A 297 -4.00 11.97 2.07
C SER A 297 -3.16 13.15 1.60
N THR A 298 -1.85 13.08 1.83
CA THR A 298 -0.89 14.09 1.39
C THR A 298 -0.82 14.12 -0.14
N ILE A 299 -0.74 12.96 -0.80
CA ILE A 299 -0.73 12.87 -2.26
C ILE A 299 -2.01 13.46 -2.85
N ALA A 300 -3.18 13.09 -2.32
CA ALA A 300 -4.48 13.58 -2.80
C ALA A 300 -4.67 15.10 -2.63
N LYS A 301 -4.09 15.69 -1.58
CA LYS A 301 -4.11 17.14 -1.33
C LYS A 301 -3.09 17.90 -2.17
N LEU A 302 -1.85 17.41 -2.24
CA LEU A 302 -0.75 18.12 -2.88
C LEU A 302 -0.76 17.98 -4.39
N PHE A 303 -0.96 16.77 -4.92
CA PHE A 303 -0.92 16.55 -6.37
C PHE A 303 -2.31 16.71 -6.98
N LYS A 304 -2.38 17.35 -8.14
CA LYS A 304 -3.65 17.56 -8.84
C LYS A 304 -3.46 17.46 -10.34
N PHE A 305 -4.38 16.77 -11.00
CA PHE A 305 -4.52 16.82 -12.45
C PHE A 305 -5.20 18.13 -12.86
N LYS A 306 -4.62 18.77 -13.89
CA LYS A 306 -5.11 20.03 -14.45
C LYS A 306 -6.08 19.81 -15.62
N ASN A 307 -5.75 18.85 -16.49
CA ASN A 307 -6.45 18.58 -17.74
C ASN A 307 -6.62 17.07 -17.92
N LEU A 308 -7.71 16.62 -18.54
CA LEU A 308 -7.95 15.20 -18.82
C LEU A 308 -6.89 14.61 -19.76
N LYS A 309 -6.38 15.40 -20.72
CA LYS A 309 -5.30 14.96 -21.63
C LYS A 309 -4.04 14.47 -20.89
N ASN A 310 -3.55 15.25 -19.92
CA ASN A 310 -2.36 14.87 -19.13
C ASN A 310 -2.65 13.66 -18.24
N THR A 311 -3.85 13.62 -17.67
CA THR A 311 -4.34 12.49 -16.87
C THR A 311 -4.37 11.21 -17.69
N PHE A 312 -4.90 11.26 -18.92
CA PHE A 312 -4.94 10.13 -19.83
C PHE A 312 -3.54 9.56 -20.08
N TYR A 313 -2.56 10.41 -20.43
CA TYR A 313 -1.18 9.95 -20.63
C TYR A 313 -0.56 9.36 -19.36
N PHE A 314 -0.80 9.97 -18.21
CA PHE A 314 -0.31 9.46 -16.93
C PHE A 314 -0.88 8.08 -16.61
N LEU A 315 -2.20 7.91 -16.73
CA LEU A 315 -2.88 6.63 -16.50
C LEU A 315 -2.42 5.56 -17.49
N LEU A 316 -2.28 5.91 -18.78
CA LEU A 316 -1.79 4.99 -19.80
C LEU A 316 -0.39 4.48 -19.49
N ILE A 317 0.51 5.38 -19.08
CA ILE A 317 1.86 5.01 -18.66
C ILE A 317 1.84 4.08 -17.45
N CYS A 318 0.98 4.35 -16.45
CA CYS A 318 0.85 3.47 -15.29
C CYS A 318 0.35 2.07 -15.68
N ILE A 319 -0.64 1.96 -16.58
CA ILE A 319 -1.12 0.65 -17.10
C ILE A 319 0.02 -0.13 -17.75
N LEU A 320 0.80 0.54 -18.62
CA LEU A 320 1.91 -0.10 -19.33
C LEU A 320 3.00 -0.55 -18.36
N LEU A 321 3.38 0.29 -17.40
CA LEU A 321 4.40 -0.02 -16.40
C LEU A 321 3.96 -1.19 -15.51
N ASP A 322 2.79 -1.11 -14.89
CA ASP A 322 2.31 -2.16 -13.99
C ASP A 322 2.06 -3.48 -14.75
N GLY A 323 1.49 -3.41 -15.95
CA GLY A 323 1.22 -4.58 -16.78
C GLY A 323 2.49 -5.27 -17.25
N THR A 324 3.49 -4.51 -17.71
CA THR A 324 4.80 -5.07 -18.08
C THR A 324 5.52 -5.66 -16.88
N ALA A 325 5.50 -4.97 -15.73
CA ALA A 325 6.11 -5.47 -14.50
C ALA A 325 5.49 -6.79 -14.04
N ALA A 326 4.15 -6.89 -14.02
CA ALA A 326 3.46 -8.10 -13.63
C ALA A 326 3.77 -9.29 -14.55
N ILE A 327 3.78 -9.06 -15.87
CA ILE A 327 4.11 -10.09 -16.87
C ILE A 327 5.54 -10.58 -16.66
N VAL A 328 6.51 -9.67 -16.60
CA VAL A 328 7.92 -10.04 -16.48
C VAL A 328 8.19 -10.74 -15.14
N ILE A 329 7.63 -10.25 -14.04
CA ILE A 329 7.80 -10.86 -12.71
C ILE A 329 7.26 -12.29 -12.70
N TYR A 330 6.07 -12.51 -13.26
CA TYR A 330 5.48 -13.84 -13.34
C TYR A 330 6.36 -14.80 -14.14
N PHE A 331 6.83 -14.40 -15.32
CA PHE A 331 7.65 -15.27 -16.17
C PHE A 331 9.07 -15.50 -15.65
N THR A 332 9.64 -14.55 -14.90
CA THR A 332 11.01 -14.67 -14.36
C THR A 332 11.06 -15.44 -13.04
N THR A 333 10.09 -15.20 -12.13
CA THR A 333 10.13 -15.76 -10.77
C THR A 333 9.15 -16.93 -10.56
N LYS A 334 8.20 -17.14 -11.47
CA LYS A 334 7.05 -18.05 -11.30
C LYS A 334 6.20 -17.76 -10.05
N GLN A 335 6.35 -16.57 -9.46
CA GLN A 335 5.55 -16.11 -8.32
C GLN A 335 4.54 -15.07 -8.79
N SER A 336 3.45 -14.94 -8.04
CA SER A 336 2.48 -13.88 -8.31
C SER A 336 3.11 -12.51 -8.02
N TYR A 337 2.87 -11.53 -8.90
CA TYR A 337 3.32 -10.14 -8.72
C TYR A 337 3.04 -9.62 -7.31
N ASN A 338 1.85 -9.94 -6.78
CA ASN A 338 1.46 -9.46 -5.46
C ASN A 338 2.28 -10.12 -4.32
N SER A 339 2.48 -11.44 -4.37
CA SER A 339 3.25 -12.14 -3.34
C SER A 339 4.70 -11.64 -3.28
N LEU A 340 5.33 -11.47 -4.45
CA LEU A 340 6.72 -11.02 -4.51
C LEU A 340 6.87 -9.57 -4.05
N THR A 341 5.96 -8.69 -4.47
CA THR A 341 5.97 -7.28 -4.07
C THR A 341 5.83 -7.14 -2.56
N LEU A 342 4.87 -7.82 -1.94
CA LEU A 342 4.67 -7.76 -0.48
C LEU A 342 5.87 -8.36 0.29
N LYS A 343 6.47 -9.43 -0.23
CA LYS A 343 7.65 -10.05 0.39
C LYS A 343 8.85 -9.10 0.41
N ILE A 344 9.08 -8.34 -0.66
CA ILE A 344 10.24 -7.45 -0.80
C ILE A 344 9.95 -6.06 -0.20
N LEU A 345 8.73 -5.56 -0.36
CA LEU A 345 8.33 -4.18 -0.07
C LEU A 345 7.30 -4.11 1.06
N ASN A 346 7.49 -4.88 2.14
CA ASN A 346 6.66 -4.77 3.35
C ASN A 346 6.94 -3.45 4.10
N CYS A 347 6.37 -2.36 3.60
CA CYS A 347 6.55 -1.00 4.11
C CYS A 347 5.22 -0.22 3.98
N PRO A 348 5.07 0.96 4.60
CA PRO A 348 3.80 1.69 4.62
C PRO A 348 3.50 2.41 3.30
N ILE A 349 3.44 1.62 2.22
CA ILE A 349 2.95 1.98 0.87
C ILE A 349 1.81 1.04 0.44
N GLU A 350 1.35 0.18 1.33
CA GLU A 350 0.28 -0.77 1.15
C GLU A 350 -0.73 -0.56 2.29
N LEU A 351 -2.02 -0.77 2.00
CA LEU A 351 -3.00 -1.04 3.04
C LEU A 351 -3.12 -2.55 3.18
N GLN A 352 -3.03 -3.05 4.41
CA GLN A 352 -2.91 -4.46 4.72
C GLN A 352 -3.99 -4.85 5.74
N LEU A 353 -4.73 -5.92 5.44
CA LEU A 353 -5.71 -6.49 6.35
C LEU A 353 -5.39 -7.97 6.55
N PRO A 354 -5.20 -8.45 7.81
CA PRO A 354 -5.00 -9.86 8.08
C PRO A 354 -6.12 -10.70 7.48
N LEU A 355 -5.75 -11.83 6.86
CA LEU A 355 -6.73 -12.69 6.20
C LEU A 355 -7.74 -13.24 7.21
N LEU A 356 -8.99 -13.38 6.79
CA LEU A 356 -10.03 -14.00 7.61
C LEU A 356 -9.87 -15.52 7.59
N GLN A 357 -9.52 -16.07 6.42
CA GLN A 357 -9.19 -17.47 6.23
C GLN A 357 -7.70 -17.62 5.89
N LEU A 358 -7.02 -18.58 6.49
CA LEU A 358 -5.61 -18.82 6.23
C LEU A 358 -5.42 -19.24 4.76
N GLN A 359 -4.39 -18.68 4.12
CA GLN A 359 -4.00 -19.01 2.76
C GLN A 359 -2.51 -19.35 2.71
N TYR A 360 -2.14 -20.19 1.76
CA TYR A 360 -0.74 -20.53 1.53
C TYR A 360 0.06 -19.29 1.10
N ASP A 361 1.22 -19.08 1.74
CA ASP A 361 2.17 -17.99 1.46
C ASP A 361 1.57 -16.57 1.49
N ARG A 362 0.49 -16.39 2.27
CA ARG A 362 -0.16 -15.10 2.45
C ARG A 362 -0.66 -14.99 3.89
N SER A 363 -0.26 -13.92 4.57
CA SER A 363 -0.75 -13.57 5.90
C SER A 363 -1.83 -12.49 5.86
N CYS A 364 -1.78 -11.61 4.86
CA CYS A 364 -2.68 -10.47 4.71
C CYS A 364 -3.16 -10.29 3.27
N ALA A 365 -4.40 -9.83 3.13
CA ALA A 365 -4.84 -9.16 1.91
C ALA A 365 -4.25 -7.75 1.90
N TRP A 366 -3.90 -7.26 0.72
CA TRP A 366 -3.31 -5.95 0.61
C TRP A 366 -3.73 -5.26 -0.69
N ILE A 367 -3.64 -3.94 -0.68
CA ILE A 367 -3.87 -3.10 -1.85
C ILE A 367 -2.81 -2.00 -1.88
N SER A 368 -2.19 -1.79 -3.04
CA SER A 368 -1.16 -0.76 -3.20
C SER A 368 -1.77 0.62 -2.98
N LEU A 369 -1.08 1.49 -2.24
CA LEU A 369 -1.46 2.88 -2.04
C LEU A 369 -1.71 3.60 -3.37
N PHE A 370 -0.87 3.37 -4.39
CA PHE A 370 -1.01 4.04 -5.67
C PHE A 370 -2.27 3.62 -6.43
N SER A 371 -2.72 2.38 -6.24
CA SER A 371 -3.97 1.89 -6.82
C SER A 371 -5.22 2.54 -6.22
N ILE A 372 -5.08 3.24 -5.08
CA ILE A 372 -6.14 4.02 -4.43
C ILE A 372 -5.93 5.52 -4.68
N ALA A 373 -4.70 6.01 -4.50
CA ALA A 373 -4.35 7.41 -4.62
C ALA A 373 -4.60 7.95 -6.03
N ILE A 374 -4.24 7.20 -7.08
CA ILE A 374 -4.38 7.65 -8.47
C ILE A 374 -5.86 7.76 -8.89
N PRO A 375 -6.73 6.76 -8.65
CA PRO A 375 -8.16 6.92 -8.86
C PRO A 375 -8.78 8.03 -7.99
N ALA A 376 -8.33 8.22 -6.74
CA ALA A 376 -8.78 9.33 -5.92
C ALA A 376 -8.40 10.70 -6.53
N LEU A 377 -7.18 10.83 -7.07
CA LEU A 377 -6.75 12.04 -7.79
C LEU A 377 -7.59 12.29 -9.03
N TYR A 378 -7.92 11.23 -9.78
CA TYR A 378 -8.80 11.30 -10.95
C TYR A 378 -10.23 11.72 -10.57
N MET A 379 -10.80 11.10 -9.55
CA MET A 379 -12.12 11.43 -9.03
C MET A 379 -12.14 12.86 -8.44
N GLY A 380 -11.04 13.32 -7.87
CA GLY A 380 -10.88 14.70 -7.41
C GLY A 380 -10.85 15.69 -8.58
N PHE A 381 -10.28 15.29 -9.72
CA PHE A 381 -10.35 16.06 -10.96
C PHE A 381 -11.77 16.13 -11.50
N THR A 382 -12.50 15.01 -11.61
CA THR A 382 -13.89 15.02 -12.09
C THR A 382 -14.82 15.76 -11.15
N TYR A 383 -14.60 15.68 -9.84
CA TYR A 383 -15.31 16.48 -8.83
C TYR A 383 -15.11 17.99 -9.00
N ARG A 384 -13.87 18.45 -9.25
CA ARG A 384 -13.60 19.86 -9.54
C ARG A 384 -14.26 20.32 -10.85
N PHE A 385 -14.23 19.48 -11.88
CA PHE A 385 -14.91 19.74 -13.16
C PHE A 385 -16.41 19.94 -12.94
N ASP A 386 -17.03 18.99 -12.25
CA ASP A 386 -18.45 18.99 -11.90
C ASP A 386 -18.84 20.23 -11.10
N LYS A 387 -18.04 20.59 -10.10
CA LYS A 387 -18.29 21.77 -9.26
C LYS A 387 -18.31 23.06 -10.07
N ASN A 388 -17.37 23.24 -11.00
CA ASN A 388 -17.33 24.40 -11.89
C ASN A 388 -18.60 24.49 -12.76
N LYS A 389 -19.09 23.34 -13.25
CA LYS A 389 -20.31 23.25 -14.05
C LYS A 389 -21.61 23.18 -13.23
N ARG A 390 -21.52 23.20 -11.90
CA ARG A 390 -22.66 22.98 -10.97
C ARG A 390 -23.40 21.66 -11.23
N THR A 391 -22.67 20.63 -11.61
CA THR A 391 -23.17 19.26 -11.79
C THR A 391 -22.45 18.29 -10.86
N PHE A 392 -22.89 17.03 -10.81
CA PHE A 392 -22.21 15.93 -10.10
C PHE A 392 -22.11 14.65 -10.94
N GLN A 393 -22.39 14.77 -12.25
CA GLN A 393 -22.55 13.59 -13.10
C GLN A 393 -21.22 12.90 -13.35
N TYR A 394 -20.16 13.65 -13.64
CA TYR A 394 -18.84 13.06 -13.92
C TYR A 394 -18.30 12.29 -12.72
N THR A 395 -18.46 12.82 -11.52
CA THR A 395 -18.02 12.22 -10.25
C THR A 395 -18.79 10.95 -9.96
N ILE A 396 -20.12 10.98 -10.10
CA ILE A 396 -20.98 9.80 -9.87
C ILE A 396 -20.62 8.69 -10.87
N PHE A 397 -20.54 9.01 -12.16
CA PHE A 397 -20.19 8.01 -13.17
C PHE A 397 -18.77 7.48 -13.01
N THR A 398 -17.80 8.33 -12.63
CA THR A 398 -16.45 7.88 -12.27
C THR A 398 -16.49 6.87 -11.13
N GLY A 399 -17.23 7.18 -10.05
CA GLY A 399 -17.39 6.27 -8.90
C GLY A 399 -18.04 4.94 -9.28
N MET A 400 -19.09 4.98 -10.10
CA MET A 400 -19.75 3.76 -10.60
C MET A 400 -18.82 2.93 -11.48
N SER A 401 -18.07 3.55 -12.41
CA SER A 401 -17.07 2.87 -13.23
C SER A 401 -15.97 2.23 -12.38
N LEU A 402 -15.58 2.88 -11.28
CA LEU A 402 -14.61 2.35 -10.33
C LEU A 402 -15.14 1.09 -9.63
N ILE A 403 -16.39 1.09 -9.15
CA ILE A 403 -17.03 -0.09 -8.55
C ILE A 403 -17.08 -1.26 -9.55
N ILE A 404 -17.53 -1.00 -10.78
CA ILE A 404 -17.58 -2.02 -11.84
C ILE A 404 -16.18 -2.59 -12.12
N ALA A 405 -15.17 -1.73 -12.19
CA ALA A 405 -13.79 -2.16 -12.43
C ALA A 405 -13.25 -3.07 -11.32
N TYR A 406 -13.54 -2.74 -10.05
CA TYR A 406 -13.16 -3.61 -8.93
C TYR A 406 -13.85 -4.97 -9.00
N ILE A 407 -15.15 -5.02 -9.34
CA ILE A 407 -15.87 -6.28 -9.51
C ILE A 407 -15.21 -7.14 -10.60
N ILE A 408 -14.88 -6.53 -11.75
CA ILE A 408 -14.21 -7.22 -12.86
C ILE A 408 -12.83 -7.71 -12.43
N TRP A 409 -12.06 -6.86 -11.75
CA TRP A 409 -10.72 -7.22 -11.26
C TRP A 409 -10.78 -8.39 -10.28
N ILE A 410 -11.62 -8.31 -9.23
CA ILE A 410 -11.81 -9.40 -8.25
C ILE A 410 -12.21 -10.69 -8.96
N THR A 411 -13.19 -10.62 -9.86
CA THR A 411 -13.64 -11.80 -10.63
C THR A 411 -12.48 -12.40 -11.44
N THR A 412 -11.65 -11.57 -12.05
CA THR A 412 -10.47 -12.04 -12.79
C THR A 412 -9.44 -12.67 -11.86
N THR A 413 -9.20 -12.09 -10.68
CA THR A 413 -8.26 -12.68 -9.68
C THR A 413 -8.75 -13.99 -9.10
N ILE A 414 -10.06 -14.26 -9.06
CA ILE A 414 -10.64 -15.54 -8.65
C ILE A 414 -10.40 -16.61 -9.74
N VAL A 415 -10.50 -16.22 -11.01
CA VAL A 415 -10.43 -17.16 -12.14
C VAL A 415 -8.98 -17.45 -12.56
N GLN A 416 -8.09 -16.47 -12.46
CA GLN A 416 -6.71 -16.57 -12.92
C GLN A 416 -5.76 -16.87 -11.75
N THR A 417 -4.81 -17.77 -11.98
CA THR A 417 -3.77 -18.12 -10.99
C THR A 417 -2.69 -17.05 -10.85
N TYR A 418 -2.46 -16.27 -11.91
CA TYR A 418 -1.53 -15.14 -11.88
C TYR A 418 -2.25 -13.85 -11.46
N SER A 419 -1.60 -13.06 -10.61
CA SER A 419 -2.13 -11.78 -10.16
C SER A 419 -1.96 -10.72 -11.24
N ILE A 420 -3.08 -10.14 -11.68
CA ILE A 420 -3.09 -9.01 -12.60
C ILE A 420 -3.25 -7.72 -11.79
N PRO A 421 -2.42 -6.67 -12.01
CA PRO A 421 -2.56 -5.39 -11.34
C PRO A 421 -3.93 -4.76 -11.54
N SER A 422 -4.48 -4.15 -10.48
CA SER A 422 -5.80 -3.52 -10.52
C SER A 422 -5.85 -2.30 -11.45
N SER A 423 -4.72 -1.63 -11.68
CA SER A 423 -4.60 -0.47 -12.58
C SER A 423 -5.03 -0.77 -14.02
N ILE A 424 -4.81 -2.02 -14.48
CA ILE A 424 -5.21 -2.48 -15.82
C ILE A 424 -6.73 -2.46 -16.00
N PHE A 425 -7.50 -2.63 -14.92
CA PHE A 425 -8.97 -2.62 -14.96
C PHE A 425 -9.50 -1.23 -14.60
N ILE A 426 -9.02 -0.66 -13.50
CA ILE A 426 -9.58 0.57 -12.94
C ILE A 426 -9.37 1.76 -13.90
N TYR A 427 -8.16 1.94 -14.43
CA TYR A 427 -7.83 3.15 -15.18
C TYR A 427 -8.57 3.23 -16.53
N PRO A 428 -8.67 2.15 -17.34
CA PRO A 428 -9.52 2.18 -18.53
C PRO A 428 -11.00 2.39 -18.19
N SER A 429 -11.52 1.75 -17.14
CA SER A 429 -12.93 1.87 -16.79
C SER A 429 -13.34 3.29 -16.38
N ILE A 430 -12.55 3.97 -15.54
CA ILE A 430 -12.85 5.37 -15.14
C ILE A 430 -12.74 6.35 -16.31
N LEU A 431 -11.80 6.11 -17.25
CA LEU A 431 -11.67 6.89 -18.47
C LEU A 431 -12.88 6.68 -19.39
N ILE A 432 -13.26 5.42 -19.64
CA ILE A 432 -14.44 5.06 -20.45
C ILE A 432 -15.70 5.70 -19.87
N GLY A 433 -15.92 5.58 -18.55
CA GLY A 433 -17.06 6.20 -17.87
C GLY A 433 -17.12 7.71 -18.10
N THR A 434 -15.98 8.39 -17.97
CA THR A 434 -15.88 9.83 -18.19
C THR A 434 -16.11 10.22 -19.66
N PHE A 435 -15.56 9.46 -20.61
CA PHE A 435 -15.78 9.70 -22.04
C PHE A 435 -17.24 9.46 -22.46
N LEU A 436 -17.91 8.45 -21.91
CA LEU A 436 -19.33 8.18 -22.19
C LEU A 436 -20.21 9.36 -21.74
N VAL A 437 -19.96 9.89 -20.53
CA VAL A 437 -20.68 11.08 -20.04
C VAL A 437 -20.35 12.30 -20.88
N ALA A 438 -19.07 12.53 -21.18
CA ALA A 438 -18.65 13.66 -22.01
C ALA A 438 -19.23 13.61 -23.42
N SER A 439 -19.29 12.41 -24.02
CA SER A 439 -19.88 12.19 -25.34
C SER A 439 -21.39 12.46 -25.32
N LYS A 440 -22.11 11.89 -24.36
CA LYS A 440 -23.56 12.12 -24.20
C LYS A 440 -23.91 13.61 -24.04
N ARG A 441 -23.02 14.40 -23.44
CA ARG A 441 -23.21 15.82 -23.20
C ARG A 441 -22.60 16.73 -24.28
N ASN A 442 -21.93 16.17 -25.29
CA ASN A 442 -21.13 16.92 -26.27
C ASN A 442 -20.07 17.83 -25.63
N GLU A 443 -19.49 17.42 -24.49
CA GLU A 443 -18.51 18.17 -23.71
C GLU A 443 -17.09 17.59 -23.82
N ILE A 444 -16.83 16.67 -24.77
CA ILE A 444 -15.53 15.99 -24.92
C ILE A 444 -14.38 17.00 -25.04
N GLN A 445 -14.47 17.95 -25.97
CA GLN A 445 -13.41 18.94 -26.15
C GLN A 445 -13.23 19.81 -24.90
N SER A 446 -14.34 20.15 -24.24
CA SER A 446 -14.32 20.95 -23.03
C SER A 446 -13.58 20.25 -21.91
N ILE A 447 -13.85 18.97 -21.63
CA ILE A 447 -13.15 18.23 -20.56
C ILE A 447 -11.70 17.86 -20.94
N TRP A 448 -11.45 17.62 -22.23
CA TRP A 448 -10.13 17.23 -22.74
C TRP A 448 -9.08 18.33 -22.56
N ASP A 449 -9.43 19.56 -22.97
CA ASP A 449 -8.49 20.69 -22.98
C ASP A 449 -8.62 21.63 -21.78
N ALA A 450 -9.71 21.56 -21.01
CA ALA A 450 -9.92 22.50 -19.93
C ALA A 450 -8.83 22.42 -18.85
N GLN A 451 -8.46 23.60 -18.39
CA GLN A 451 -7.46 23.85 -17.38
C GLN A 451 -8.14 24.21 -16.07
N PHE A 452 -8.32 23.23 -15.18
CA PHE A 452 -9.00 23.49 -13.90
C PHE A 452 -8.01 23.90 -12.81
N PHE A 453 -8.36 24.97 -12.10
CA PHE A 453 -7.68 25.45 -10.91
C PHE A 453 -8.64 25.43 -9.72
N ASP A 454 -8.13 25.38 -8.49
CA ASP A 454 -8.99 25.46 -7.31
C ASP A 454 -9.76 26.80 -7.26
N GLU A 455 -10.97 26.73 -6.69
CA GLU A 455 -12.01 27.76 -6.53
C GLU A 455 -11.53 29.20 -6.23
N PHE A 456 -10.36 29.38 -5.60
CA PHE A 456 -9.77 30.70 -5.35
C PHE A 456 -9.30 31.40 -6.65
N LEU A 457 -8.80 30.64 -7.62
CA LEU A 457 -8.48 31.11 -8.97
C LEU A 457 -9.72 31.22 -9.86
N GLU A 458 -10.76 30.45 -9.58
CA GLU A 458 -12.05 30.53 -10.30
C GLU A 458 -12.74 31.88 -10.05
N LYS A 459 -12.66 32.42 -8.82
CA LYS A 459 -13.12 33.79 -8.53
C LYS A 459 -12.36 34.83 -9.34
N THR A 460 -11.04 34.71 -9.43
CA THR A 460 -10.21 35.66 -10.21
C THR A 460 -10.45 35.52 -11.71
N TYR A 461 -10.65 34.31 -12.23
CA TYR A 461 -10.96 34.06 -13.63
C TYR A 461 -12.36 34.53 -14.03
N ARG A 462 -13.37 34.35 -13.16
CA ARG A 462 -14.70 34.93 -13.39
C ARG A 462 -14.65 36.45 -13.39
N LEU A 463 -13.91 37.05 -12.47
CA LEU A 463 -13.71 38.49 -12.44
C LEU A 463 -12.97 38.99 -13.69
N SER A 464 -11.93 38.29 -14.15
CA SER A 464 -11.21 38.68 -15.37
C SER A 464 -12.07 38.52 -16.62
N ASN A 465 -12.87 37.46 -16.73
CA ASN A 465 -13.77 37.28 -17.88
C ASN A 465 -14.93 38.27 -17.86
N ILE A 466 -15.48 38.59 -16.69
CA ILE A 466 -16.48 39.66 -16.55
C ILE A 466 -15.84 41.00 -16.93
N GLN A 467 -14.60 41.24 -16.55
CA GLN A 467 -13.89 42.48 -16.86
C GLN A 467 -13.48 42.57 -18.32
N GLU A 468 -13.06 41.47 -18.95
CA GLU A 468 -12.77 41.40 -20.38
C GLU A 468 -14.06 41.49 -21.22
N GLN A 469 -15.18 40.95 -20.73
CA GLN A 469 -16.50 41.22 -21.30
C GLN A 469 -16.91 42.68 -21.11
N TYR A 470 -16.63 43.27 -19.95
CA TYR A 470 -16.92 44.68 -19.66
C TYR A 470 -16.10 45.60 -20.58
N ASP A 471 -14.80 45.35 -20.73
CA ASP A 471 -13.88 46.11 -21.57
C ASP A 471 -14.21 45.94 -23.07
N ASN A 472 -14.63 44.76 -23.49
CA ASN A 472 -15.15 44.54 -24.85
C ASN A 472 -16.54 45.17 -25.06
N SER A 473 -17.36 45.26 -24.00
CA SER A 473 -18.69 45.88 -24.06
C SER A 473 -18.67 47.40 -23.94
N ASN A 474 -17.61 48.00 -23.40
CA ASN A 474 -17.43 49.47 -23.36
C ASN A 474 -17.18 50.09 -24.75
N ASN A 475 -17.11 49.29 -25.83
CA ASN A 475 -17.17 49.76 -27.22
C ASN A 475 -18.57 49.64 -27.86
N LEU A 476 -19.58 49.15 -27.14
CA LEU A 476 -20.98 49.22 -27.54
C LEU A 476 -21.77 49.97 -26.46
N ASN A 477 -22.46 51.04 -26.86
CA ASN A 477 -23.40 51.78 -26.00
C ASN A 477 -24.39 50.82 -25.30
N LEU A 478 -24.08 50.44 -24.06
CA LEU A 478 -24.81 49.45 -23.28
C LEU A 478 -25.62 50.13 -22.16
N LEU A 479 -26.41 51.16 -22.52
CA LEU A 479 -27.42 51.71 -21.61
C LEU A 479 -28.81 51.07 -21.81
N ASP A 480 -29.03 50.27 -22.86
CA ASP A 480 -30.35 49.72 -23.19
C ASP A 480 -30.59 48.27 -22.72
N GLY A 481 -29.64 47.65 -22.01
CA GLY A 481 -29.71 46.22 -21.66
C GLY A 481 -29.87 45.88 -20.17
N LEU A 482 -29.79 46.86 -19.27
CA LEU A 482 -29.69 46.61 -17.81
C LEU A 482 -31.03 46.41 -17.09
N ASP A 483 -32.17 46.48 -17.79
CA ASP A 483 -33.50 46.34 -17.20
C ASP A 483 -34.00 44.89 -17.05
N GLN A 484 -33.20 43.87 -17.39
CA GLN A 484 -33.72 42.48 -17.47
C GLN A 484 -33.41 41.53 -16.31
N TYR A 485 -32.63 41.89 -15.28
CA TYR A 485 -32.38 40.98 -14.14
C TYR A 485 -32.31 41.70 -12.77
N PRO A 486 -33.47 41.96 -12.12
CA PRO A 486 -33.52 42.66 -10.83
C PRO A 486 -32.91 41.88 -9.65
N ASP A 487 -32.76 40.55 -9.73
CA ASP A 487 -32.30 39.73 -8.59
C ASP A 487 -30.77 39.69 -8.40
N GLU A 488 -29.97 40.07 -9.40
CA GLU A 488 -28.50 40.03 -9.29
C GLU A 488 -27.86 41.33 -8.77
N GLN A 489 -28.57 42.47 -8.82
CA GLN A 489 -28.05 43.78 -8.37
C GLN A 489 -27.79 43.84 -6.85
N GLN A 490 -28.57 43.10 -6.06
CA GLN A 490 -28.41 43.10 -4.60
C GLN A 490 -27.17 42.32 -4.14
N THR A 491 -26.69 41.37 -4.95
CA THR A 491 -25.49 40.59 -4.68
C THR A 491 -24.23 41.34 -5.12
N GLN A 492 -24.29 42.07 -6.24
CA GLN A 492 -23.17 42.86 -6.76
C GLN A 492 -22.87 44.09 -5.90
N SER A 493 -23.88 44.78 -5.37
CA SER A 493 -23.69 45.93 -4.48
C SER A 493 -23.08 45.59 -3.11
N LYS A 494 -23.21 44.35 -2.65
CA LYS A 494 -22.56 43.85 -1.41
C LYS A 494 -21.10 43.41 -1.61
N ILE A 495 -20.65 43.26 -2.84
CA ILE A 495 -19.26 42.89 -3.17
C ILE A 495 -18.41 44.14 -3.44
N LEU A 496 -19.05 45.24 -3.84
CA LEU A 496 -18.43 46.54 -4.10
C LEU A 496 -18.33 47.47 -2.87
N ARG A 497 -18.97 47.12 -1.75
CA ARG A 497 -18.69 47.69 -0.42
C ARG A 497 -17.84 46.71 0.37
#